data_AF-A0A843JG70-F1
#
_entry.id   AF-A0A843JG70-F1
#
_cell.length_a   1.000
_cell.length_b   1.000
_cell.length_c   1.000
_cell.angle_alpha   90.00
_cell.angle_beta   90.00
_cell.angle_gamma   90.00
#
_symmetry.space_group_name_H-M   'P 1'
#
loop_
_entity.id
_entity.type
_entity.pdbx_description
1 polymer ?
#
loop_
_entity_poly.entity_id
_entity_poly.type
_entity_poly.pdbx_seq_one_letter_code
_entity_poly.pdbx_strand_id
1 'polypeptide(L)'
;MDIDKWDGTMDEEIIFKPIGYIKSPYEDVRNMPKSTRESGDVEAEMIINEEYLESMSSMEVGEEYMVLFYFHKSEGFKQRVPF
;
A
#
# COMPACT_ATOMS: atom_id res chain seq x y z
N MET A 1 6.13 4.73 -30.33
CA MET A 1 5.88 3.70 -29.30
C MET A 1 4.38 3.58 -29.20
N ASP A 2 3.82 2.45 -29.61
CA ASP A 2 2.41 2.15 -29.31
C ASP A 2 2.33 1.86 -27.81
N ILE A 3 1.69 2.75 -27.06
CA ILE A 3 1.47 2.64 -25.61
C ILE A 3 0.55 1.46 -25.26
N ASP A 4 -0.10 0.85 -26.25
CA ASP A 4 -1.16 -0.15 -26.06
C ASP A 4 -0.69 -1.61 -26.16
N LYS A 5 0.62 -1.88 -26.26
CA LYS A 5 1.13 -3.25 -26.33
C LYS A 5 2.16 -3.52 -25.24
N TRP A 6 1.76 -4.37 -24.28
CA TRP A 6 2.68 -5.02 -23.36
C TRP A 6 3.60 -5.94 -24.14
N ASP A 7 4.91 -5.71 -24.04
CA ASP A 7 5.97 -6.46 -24.72
C ASP A 7 6.61 -7.53 -23.83
N GLY A 8 6.28 -7.54 -22.54
CA GLY A 8 6.72 -8.56 -21.58
C GLY A 8 6.01 -9.90 -21.74
N THR A 9 6.64 -10.95 -21.25
CA THR A 9 6.03 -12.29 -21.14
C THR A 9 5.17 -12.40 -19.89
N MET A 10 4.19 -13.30 -19.89
CA MET A 10 3.31 -13.53 -18.72
C MET A 10 4.05 -14.13 -17.51
N ASP A 11 5.30 -14.57 -17.71
CA ASP A 11 6.16 -15.17 -16.69
C ASP A 11 7.16 -14.16 -16.09
N GLU A 12 7.15 -12.90 -16.53
CA GLU A 12 8.01 -11.85 -15.98
C GLU A 12 7.57 -11.42 -14.58
N GLU A 13 8.51 -11.46 -13.64
CA GLU A 13 8.29 -11.04 -12.28
C GLU A 13 8.37 -9.51 -12.15
N ILE A 14 7.41 -8.93 -11.44
CA ILE A 14 7.47 -7.54 -11.00
C ILE A 14 7.95 -7.52 -9.55
N ILE A 15 9.15 -6.98 -9.32
CA ILE A 15 9.73 -6.85 -7.98
C ILE A 15 9.42 -5.48 -7.40
N PHE A 16 8.58 -5.43 -6.38
CA PHE A 16 8.32 -4.22 -5.61
C PHE A 16 9.40 -4.02 -4.53
N LYS A 17 9.99 -2.83 -4.46
CA LYS A 17 10.84 -2.41 -3.35
C LYS A 17 10.04 -1.46 -2.45
N PRO A 18 9.88 -1.75 -1.15
CA PRO A 18 9.16 -0.87 -0.26
C PRO A 18 9.90 0.48 -0.13
N ILE A 19 9.15 1.58 -0.20
CA ILE A 19 9.68 2.94 -0.04
C ILE A 19 9.65 3.42 1.42
N GLY A 20 9.10 2.61 2.32
CA GLY A 20 8.81 2.96 3.70
C GLY A 20 7.87 1.96 4.37
N TYR A 21 7.31 2.34 5.52
CA TYR A 21 6.33 1.55 6.25
C TYR A 21 5.28 2.42 6.95
N ILE A 22 4.15 1.81 7.31
CA ILE A 22 3.05 2.47 8.01
C ILE A 22 3.14 2.13 9.49
N LYS A 23 3.18 3.14 10.35
CA LYS A 23 3.04 3.02 11.80
C LYS A 23 1.62 3.42 12.19
N SER A 24 0.83 2.42 12.57
CA SER A 24 -0.56 2.60 13.02
C SER A 24 -0.71 2.11 14.47
N PRO A 25 -1.78 2.47 15.18
CA PRO A 25 -2.04 1.94 16.53
C PRO A 25 -2.46 0.45 16.54
N TYR A 26 -2.63 -0.18 15.37
CA TYR A 26 -3.02 -1.58 15.26
C TYR A 26 -1.78 -2.49 15.30
N GLU A 27 -1.42 -2.96 16.49
CA GLU A 27 -0.27 -3.87 16.67
C GLU A 27 -0.59 -5.33 16.28
N ASP A 28 -1.87 -5.69 16.23
CA ASP A 28 -2.35 -7.05 15.98
C ASP A 28 -3.46 -7.05 14.92
N VAL A 29 -3.42 -8.04 14.02
CA VAL A 29 -4.40 -8.21 12.92
C VAL A 29 -5.83 -8.35 13.47
N ARG A 30 -6.01 -8.92 14.66
CA ARG A 30 -7.31 -9.08 15.32
C ARG A 30 -7.96 -7.75 15.70
N ASN A 31 -7.15 -6.71 15.88
CA ASN A 31 -7.61 -5.37 16.25
C ASN A 31 -7.71 -4.44 15.03
N MET A 32 -7.25 -4.88 13.85
CA MET A 32 -7.27 -4.09 12.64
C MET A 32 -8.71 -4.00 12.09
N PRO A 33 -9.20 -2.80 11.72
CA PRO A 33 -10.54 -2.63 11.16
C PRO A 33 -10.65 -3.37 9.82
N LYS A 34 -11.81 -3.96 9.54
CA LYS A 34 -12.01 -4.70 8.28
C LYS A 34 -12.06 -3.78 7.07
N SER A 35 -12.39 -2.52 7.29
CA SER A 35 -12.41 -1.48 6.26
C SER A 35 -12.14 -0.11 6.87
N THR A 36 -11.78 0.85 6.03
CA THR A 36 -11.61 2.27 6.41
C THR A 36 -12.87 2.90 7.00
N ARG A 37 -14.06 2.33 6.78
CA ARG A 37 -15.30 2.82 7.42
C ARG A 37 -15.41 2.41 8.88
N GLU A 38 -14.73 1.34 9.28
CA GLU A 38 -14.75 0.81 10.64
C GLU A 38 -13.61 1.36 11.51
N SER A 39 -12.67 2.11 10.91
CA SER A 39 -11.50 2.63 11.64
C SER A 39 -11.82 3.82 12.54
N GLY A 40 -12.93 4.52 12.33
CA GLY A 40 -13.23 5.79 13.01
C GLY A 40 -12.16 6.86 12.72
N ASP A 41 -12.00 7.78 13.67
CA ASP A 41 -11.03 8.89 13.59
C ASP A 41 -9.65 8.45 14.11
N VAL A 42 -9.05 7.45 13.48
CA VAL A 42 -7.72 6.94 13.81
C VAL A 42 -6.67 7.50 12.85
N GLU A 43 -5.65 8.14 13.41
CA GLU A 43 -4.49 8.62 12.67
C GLU A 43 -3.37 7.57 12.63
N ALA A 44 -2.61 7.56 11.55
CA ALA A 44 -1.42 6.73 11.35
C ALA A 44 -0.34 7.53 10.62
N GLU A 45 0.91 7.11 10.77
CA GLU A 45 2.08 7.78 10.21
C GLU A 45 2.73 6.93 9.12
N MET A 46 3.05 7.53 7.98
CA MET A 46 3.86 6.89 6.94
C MET A 46 5.32 7.33 7.11
N ILE A 47 6.19 6.38 7.41
CA ILE A 47 7.63 6.61 7.52
C ILE A 47 8.25 6.22 6.18
N ILE A 48 8.67 7.22 5.40
CA ILE A 48 9.21 7.06 4.05
C ILE A 48 10.74 7.26 4.07
N ASN A 49 11.48 6.46 3.28
CA ASN A 49 12.93 6.63 3.15
C ASN A 49 13.25 8.02 2.57
N GLU A 50 14.29 8.65 3.12
CA GLU A 50 14.71 10.01 2.74
C GLU A 50 15.05 10.15 1.25
N GLU A 51 15.46 9.06 0.58
CA GLU A 51 15.75 9.05 -0.87
C GLU A 51 14.55 9.45 -1.74
N TYR A 52 13.32 9.36 -1.21
CA TYR A 52 12.08 9.74 -1.91
C TYR A 52 11.57 11.13 -1.56
N LEU A 53 12.30 11.92 -0.74
CA LEU A 53 11.84 13.22 -0.26
C LEU A 53 11.48 14.18 -1.40
N GLU A 54 12.29 14.22 -2.46
CA GLU A 54 12.03 15.06 -3.64
C GLU A 54 10.73 14.66 -4.35
N SER A 55 10.42 13.37 -4.43
CA SER A 55 9.19 12.86 -5.04
C SER A 55 7.92 13.28 -4.29
N MET A 56 8.05 13.60 -3.00
CA MET A 56 6.94 14.02 -2.14
C MET A 56 6.84 15.54 -1.99
N SER A 57 7.67 16.31 -2.71
CA SER A 57 7.81 17.78 -2.54
C SER A 57 6.56 18.60 -2.84
N SER A 58 5.59 18.04 -3.57
CA SER A 58 4.31 18.71 -3.86
C SER A 58 3.15 18.18 -3.01
N MET A 59 3.43 17.38 -1.98
CA MET A 59 2.39 16.93 -1.07
C MET A 59 2.01 18.03 -0.09
N GLU A 60 0.71 18.23 0.13
CA GLU A 60 0.16 19.30 0.95
C GLU A 60 -0.81 18.74 2.01
N VAL A 61 -0.90 19.45 3.14
CA VAL A 61 -1.81 19.06 4.23
C VAL A 61 -3.26 19.24 3.77
N GLY A 62 -4.08 18.21 3.97
CA GLY A 62 -5.51 18.22 3.63
C GLY A 62 -5.84 17.70 2.23
N GLU A 63 -4.84 17.31 1.45
CA GLU A 63 -5.05 16.61 0.18
C GLU A 63 -5.28 15.11 0.39
N GLU A 64 -5.94 14.49 -0.59
CA GLU A 64 -6.20 13.05 -0.62
C GLU A 64 -5.19 12.34 -1.53
N TYR A 65 -4.59 11.26 -1.02
CA TYR A 65 -3.63 10.44 -1.75
C TYR A 65 -4.07 8.97 -1.75
N MET A 66 -3.81 8.28 -2.86
CA MET A 66 -3.95 6.83 -2.91
C MET A 66 -2.68 6.17 -2.37
N VAL A 67 -2.83 5.36 -1.32
CA VAL A 67 -1.71 4.60 -0.73
C VAL A 67 -1.78 3.16 -1.23
N LEU A 68 -0.74 2.74 -1.94
CA LEU A 68 -0.50 1.33 -2.27
C LEU A 68 0.46 0.74 -1.25
N PHE A 69 0.05 -0.31 -0.56
CA PHE A 69 0.88 -0.96 0.46
C PHE A 69 0.78 -2.48 0.38
N TYR A 70 1.82 -3.15 0.86
CA TYR A 70 1.94 -4.60 0.86
C TYR A 70 1.46 -5.19 2.19
N PHE A 71 0.45 -6.08 2.15
CA PHE A 71 0.03 -6.85 3.31
C PHE A 71 1.07 -7.93 3.66
N HIS A 72 2.18 -7.53 4.26
CA HIS A 72 3.35 -8.37 4.52
C HIS A 72 3.11 -9.62 5.40
N LYS A 73 2.00 -9.66 6.15
CA LYS A 73 1.58 -10.85 6.93
C LYS A 73 0.60 -11.76 6.18
N SER A 74 0.20 -11.39 4.96
CA SER A 74 -0.66 -12.21 4.12
C SER A 74 0.18 -13.27 3.42
N GLU A 75 -0.14 -14.54 3.64
CA GLU A 75 0.53 -15.67 3.01
C GLU A 75 -0.39 -16.33 1.98
N GLY A 76 0.10 -16.43 0.74
CA GLY A 76 -0.66 -16.98 -0.38
C GLY A 76 -1.93 -16.19 -0.70
N PHE A 77 -2.86 -16.83 -1.40
CA PHE A 77 -4.17 -16.26 -1.69
C PHE A 77 -5.21 -17.37 -1.84
N LYS A 78 -6.48 -17.03 -1.57
CA LYS A 78 -7.62 -17.86 -1.95
C LYS A 78 -8.35 -17.14 -3.07
N GLN A 79 -8.63 -17.85 -4.15
CA GLN A 79 -9.43 -17.29 -5.27
C GLN A 79 -10.91 -17.11 -4.90
N ARG A 80 -11.34 -17.64 -3.75
CA ARG A 80 -12.70 -17.52 -3.22
C ARG A 80 -12.64 -17.21 -1.74
N VAL A 81 -13.50 -16.30 -1.31
CA VAL A 81 -13.80 -16.07 0.11
C VAL A 81 -15.08 -16.84 0.48
N PRO A 82 -15.18 -17.45 1.67
CA PRO A 82 -16.44 -18.05 2.11
C PRO A 82 -17.52 -16.97 2.20
N PHE A 83 -18.69 -17.25 1.64
CA PHE A 83 -19.92 -16.48 1.85
C PHE A 83 -20.45 -16.69 3.25
#